data_AF-A0A7X1GZ04-F1
#
_entry.id   AF-A0A7X1GZ04-F1
#
_cell.length_a   1.000
_cell.length_b   1.000
_cell.length_c   1.000
_cell.angle_alpha   90.00
_cell.angle_beta   90.00
_cell.angle_gamma   90.00
#
_symmetry.space_group_name_H-M   'P 1'
#
loop_
_entity.id
_entity.type
_entity.pdbx_description
1 polymer ?
#
loop_
_entity_poly.entity_id
_entity_poly.type
_entity_poly.pdbx_seq_one_letter_code
_entity_poly.pdbx_strand_id
1 'polypeptide(L)'
;MLDIAVAYRRYQFIGDEFLTWLWYVIENDPRRLNKIDTELASLEIGSRMVLANRHQKDSGETVTIKGEEANMDEGLVALRKGAMVAEVNLVYRSGDNEWRFNLKGESLNFSSLKVPETGKVETQEDIEGAIIEKVFLCEKVINLINNLFHYFIKLRVSNDWSAKTVPAMRKWITPS
;
A
#
# COMPACT_ATOMS: atom_id res chain seq x y z
N MET A 1 -29.64 -6.44 0.83
CA MET A 1 -28.24 -6.73 0.46
C MET A 1 -27.82 -5.65 -0.53
N LEU A 2 -26.75 -4.89 -0.25
CA LEU A 2 -26.26 -3.92 -1.22
C LEU A 2 -25.67 -4.71 -2.40
N ASP A 3 -25.98 -4.31 -3.64
CA ASP A 3 -25.33 -4.85 -4.83
C ASP A 3 -23.80 -4.62 -4.73
N ILE A 4 -23.01 -5.64 -5.10
CA ILE A 4 -21.54 -5.61 -4.96
C ILE A 4 -20.93 -4.46 -5.77
N ALA A 5 -21.43 -4.17 -6.97
CA ALA A 5 -20.94 -3.07 -7.79
C ALA A 5 -21.30 -1.71 -7.18
N VAL A 6 -22.45 -1.60 -6.51
CA VAL A 6 -22.84 -0.39 -5.76
C VAL A 6 -21.95 -0.21 -4.52
N ALA A 7 -21.71 -1.28 -3.76
CA ALA A 7 -20.83 -1.24 -2.60
C ALA A 7 -19.40 -0.86 -3.00
N TYR A 8 -18.89 -1.47 -4.06
CA TYR A 8 -17.58 -1.17 -4.62
C TYR A 8 -17.45 0.32 -4.97
N ARG A 9 -18.37 0.88 -5.77
CA ARG A 9 -18.34 2.31 -6.12
C ARG A 9 -18.47 3.23 -4.91
N ARG A 10 -19.26 2.84 -3.91
CA ARG A 10 -19.50 3.63 -2.70
C ARG A 10 -18.31 3.65 -1.76
N TYR A 11 -17.55 2.54 -1.66
CA TYR A 11 -16.50 2.36 -0.67
C TYR A 11 -15.08 2.29 -1.23
N GLN A 12 -14.90 2.43 -2.55
CA GLN A 12 -13.58 2.49 -3.20
C GLN A 12 -12.63 3.52 -2.58
N PHE A 13 -13.17 4.64 -2.05
CA PHE A 13 -12.37 5.70 -1.42
C PHE A 13 -11.58 5.20 -0.20
N ILE A 14 -12.04 4.13 0.46
CA ILE A 14 -11.38 3.57 1.64
C ILE A 14 -10.00 3.04 1.27
N GLY A 15 -9.87 2.46 0.07
CA GLY A 15 -8.58 2.00 -0.44
C GLY A 15 -7.61 3.15 -0.69
N ASP A 16 -8.09 4.25 -1.25
CA ASP A 16 -7.25 5.42 -1.51
C ASP A 16 -6.84 6.12 -0.19
N GLU A 17 -7.75 6.20 0.79
CA GLU A 17 -7.43 6.66 2.15
C GLU A 17 -6.40 5.73 2.82
N PHE A 18 -6.54 4.42 2.66
CA PHE A 18 -5.61 3.43 3.20
C PHE A 18 -4.20 3.60 2.63
N LEU A 19 -4.05 3.71 1.31
CA LEU A 19 -2.73 3.89 0.69
C LEU A 19 -2.10 5.24 1.08
N THR A 20 -2.91 6.29 1.18
CA THR A 20 -2.44 7.61 1.63
C THR A 20 -1.97 7.57 3.08
N TRP A 21 -2.71 6.89 3.96
CA TRP A 21 -2.31 6.66 5.34
C TRP A 21 -1.04 5.80 5.43
N LEU A 22 -0.93 4.76 4.59
CA LEU A 22 0.23 3.87 4.58
C LEU A 22 1.50 4.64 4.22
N TRP A 23 1.44 5.50 3.20
CA TRP A 23 2.55 6.37 2.84
C TRP A 23 2.96 7.29 4.00
N TYR A 24 1.99 7.97 4.64
CA TYR A 24 2.26 8.77 5.83
C TYR A 24 2.98 7.99 6.93
N VAL A 25 2.53 6.76 7.23
CA VAL A 25 3.13 5.92 8.28
C VAL A 25 4.55 5.51 7.90
N ILE A 26 4.80 5.14 6.65
CA ILE A 26 6.14 4.77 6.16
C ILE A 26 7.14 5.91 6.38
N GLU A 27 6.74 7.16 6.12
CA GLU A 27 7.64 8.31 6.29
C GLU A 27 7.81 8.78 7.74
N ASN A 28 6.76 8.67 8.57
CA ASN A 28 6.75 9.33 9.88
C ASN A 28 6.95 8.36 11.07
N ASP A 29 6.47 7.12 10.95
CA ASP A 29 6.55 6.13 12.03
C ASP A 29 6.55 4.69 11.47
N PRO A 30 7.58 4.29 10.70
CA PRO A 30 7.64 2.95 10.11
C PRO A 30 7.66 1.84 11.16
N ARG A 31 8.17 2.12 12.38
CA ARG A 31 8.20 1.16 13.50
C ARG A 31 6.81 0.71 13.95
N ARG A 32 5.77 1.49 13.65
CA ARG A 32 4.38 1.11 13.91
C ARG A 32 3.98 -0.15 13.14
N LEU A 33 4.59 -0.38 11.98
CA LEU A 33 4.31 -1.52 11.11
C LEU A 33 4.86 -2.84 11.69
N ASN A 34 5.86 -2.80 12.57
CA ASN A 34 6.40 -4.00 13.25
C ASN A 34 5.38 -4.67 14.20
N LYS A 35 4.29 -3.97 14.56
CA LYS A 35 3.17 -4.56 15.32
C LYS A 35 2.29 -5.46 14.45
N ILE A 36 2.45 -5.39 13.14
CA ILE A 36 1.61 -6.03 12.12
C ILE A 36 2.35 -7.23 11.53
N ASP A 37 3.64 -7.06 11.27
CA ASP A 37 4.56 -8.14 10.91
C ASP A 37 5.81 -8.02 11.79
N THR A 38 6.05 -9.03 12.63
CA THR A 38 7.18 -9.06 13.56
C THR A 38 8.53 -9.27 12.86
N GLU A 39 8.51 -9.85 11.66
CA GLU A 39 9.68 -10.08 10.83
C GLU A 39 9.90 -8.94 9.82
N LEU A 40 9.10 -7.87 9.88
CA LEU A 40 9.22 -6.71 9.00
C LEU A 40 10.56 -6.01 9.24
N ALA A 41 11.43 -6.07 8.23
CA ALA A 41 12.68 -5.32 8.20
C ALA A 41 12.40 -3.89 7.68
N SER A 42 11.72 -3.75 6.55
CA SER A 42 11.26 -2.46 6.05
C SER A 42 10.06 -2.58 5.10
N LEU A 43 9.29 -1.50 4.99
CA LEU A 43 8.30 -1.29 3.94
C LEU A 43 8.52 0.11 3.37
N GLU A 44 8.84 0.17 2.09
CA GLU A 44 9.23 1.41 1.41
C GLU A 44 8.34 1.67 0.21
N ILE A 45 8.16 2.96 -0.11
CA ILE A 45 7.57 3.36 -1.39
C ILE A 45 8.61 3.11 -2.47
N GLY A 46 8.26 2.32 -3.47
CA GLY A 46 9.11 2.05 -4.61
C GLY A 46 9.01 3.10 -5.71
N SER A 47 9.32 2.71 -6.94
CA SER A 47 9.61 3.64 -8.03
C SER A 47 8.39 4.27 -8.72
N ARG A 48 7.17 4.06 -8.20
CA ARG A 48 5.94 4.56 -8.82
C ARG A 48 4.83 4.81 -7.80
N MET A 49 4.16 5.95 -7.96
CA MET A 49 2.93 6.30 -7.24
C MET A 49 1.96 6.99 -8.18
N VAL A 50 0.67 6.71 -8.01
CA VAL A 50 -0.42 7.40 -8.73
C VAL A 50 -1.31 8.05 -7.71
N LEU A 51 -1.53 9.36 -7.87
CA LEU A 51 -2.48 10.12 -7.08
C LEU A 51 -3.65 10.55 -7.97
N ALA A 52 -4.87 10.44 -7.47
CA ALA A 52 -6.07 10.83 -8.20
C ALA A 52 -6.98 11.68 -7.31
N ASN A 53 -7.52 12.77 -7.87
CA ASN A 53 -8.61 13.51 -7.24
C ASN A 53 -9.95 13.04 -7.81
N ARG A 54 -10.50 11.99 -7.20
CA ARG A 54 -11.78 11.38 -7.64
C ARG A 54 -13.02 12.14 -7.14
N HIS A 55 -12.84 13.17 -6.32
CA HIS A 55 -13.94 13.93 -5.73
C HIS A 55 -14.34 15.18 -6.54
N GLN A 56 -13.52 15.58 -7.52
CA GLN A 56 -13.87 16.67 -8.44
C GLN A 56 -14.68 16.15 -9.63
N LYS A 57 -15.73 16.91 -10.02
CA LYS A 57 -16.74 16.51 -11.01
C LYS A 57 -16.26 16.55 -12.47
N ASP A 58 -15.19 17.27 -12.79
CA ASP A 58 -14.58 17.30 -14.12
C ASP A 58 -13.29 16.48 -14.11
N SER A 59 -13.22 15.47 -14.98
CA SER A 59 -12.07 14.58 -15.28
C SER A 59 -11.02 14.50 -14.17
N GLY A 60 -11.17 13.54 -13.25
CA GLY A 60 -10.30 13.38 -12.08
C GLY A 60 -8.81 13.53 -12.44
N GLU A 61 -8.22 14.64 -12.00
CA GLU A 61 -6.81 14.93 -12.23
C GLU A 61 -5.99 13.77 -11.64
N THR A 62 -5.16 13.17 -12.49
CA THR A 62 -4.30 12.05 -12.10
C THR A 62 -2.86 12.47 -12.27
N VAL A 63 -2.10 12.39 -11.18
CA VAL A 63 -0.66 12.63 -11.15
C VAL A 63 0.03 11.27 -11.03
N THR A 64 0.96 10.98 -11.94
CA THR A 64 1.76 9.75 -11.88
C THR A 64 3.22 10.12 -11.69
N ILE A 65 3.79 9.65 -10.60
CA ILE A 65 5.19 9.82 -10.23
C ILE A 65 5.92 8.53 -10.60
N LYS A 66 7.08 8.64 -11.28
CA LYS A 66 7.91 7.51 -11.70
C LYS A 66 9.40 7.83 -11.54
N GLY A 67 10.18 6.87 -11.05
CA GLY A 67 11.65 6.96 -10.93
C GLY A 67 12.14 6.42 -9.59
N GLU A 68 13.39 5.94 -9.54
CA GLU A 68 14.04 5.46 -8.31
C GLU A 68 14.42 6.61 -7.36
N GLU A 69 14.72 7.79 -7.92
CA GLU A 69 14.92 9.05 -7.19
C GLU A 69 13.70 9.97 -7.31
N ALA A 70 12.53 9.43 -7.66
CA ALA A 70 11.35 10.26 -7.90
C ALA A 70 11.03 11.04 -6.64
N ASN A 71 11.17 12.37 -6.74
CA ASN A 71 11.01 13.23 -5.60
C ASN A 71 9.54 13.22 -5.17
N MET A 72 9.26 12.54 -4.06
CA MET A 72 7.91 12.37 -3.51
C MET A 72 7.26 13.71 -3.11
N ASP A 73 8.03 14.81 -3.14
CA ASP A 73 7.57 16.20 -3.04
C ASP A 73 6.42 16.53 -4.00
N GLU A 74 6.46 16.06 -5.25
CA GLU A 74 5.35 16.26 -6.20
C GLU A 74 4.06 15.58 -5.73
N GLY A 75 4.20 14.43 -5.07
CA GLY A 75 3.10 13.69 -4.46
C GLY A 75 2.50 14.46 -3.30
N LEU A 76 3.33 15.07 -2.45
CA LEU A 76 2.87 15.91 -1.34
C LEU A 76 2.08 17.12 -1.86
N VAL A 77 2.52 17.72 -2.96
CA VAL A 77 1.78 18.81 -3.63
C VAL A 77 0.42 18.33 -4.14
N ALA A 78 0.34 17.14 -4.75
CA ALA A 78 -0.93 16.56 -5.19
C ALA A 78 -1.87 16.27 -3.99
N LEU A 79 -1.34 15.75 -2.88
CA LEU A 79 -2.12 15.56 -1.64
C LEU A 79 -2.66 16.89 -1.10
N ARG A 80 -1.88 17.98 -1.12
CA ARG A 80 -2.34 19.32 -0.71
C ARG A 80 -3.52 19.82 -1.56
N LYS A 81 -3.56 19.45 -2.85
CA LYS A 81 -4.67 19.76 -3.77
C LYS A 81 -5.88 18.83 -3.60
N GLY A 82 -5.85 17.91 -2.64
CA GLY A 82 -6.95 16.99 -2.33
C GLY A 82 -6.93 15.70 -3.13
N ALA A 83 -5.85 15.39 -3.85
CA ALA A 83 -5.67 14.05 -4.41
C ALA A 83 -5.41 13.03 -3.27
N MET A 84 -5.67 11.76 -3.56
CA MET A 84 -5.33 10.63 -2.69
C MET A 84 -4.51 9.61 -3.48
N VAL A 85 -3.73 8.78 -2.79
CA VAL A 85 -2.94 7.73 -3.43
C VAL A 85 -3.88 6.64 -3.96
N ALA A 86 -4.00 6.53 -5.29
CA ALA A 86 -4.84 5.55 -5.97
C ALA A 86 -4.08 4.25 -6.29
N GLU A 87 -2.76 4.34 -6.45
CA GLU A 87 -1.89 3.19 -6.68
C GLU A 87 -0.48 3.49 -6.15
N VAL A 88 0.19 2.48 -5.58
CA VAL A 88 1.55 2.63 -5.06
C VAL A 88 2.39 1.38 -5.32
N ASN A 89 3.64 1.57 -5.74
CA ASN A 89 4.65 0.53 -5.75
C ASN A 89 5.25 0.41 -4.36
N LEU A 90 5.36 -0.81 -3.83
CA LEU A 90 5.91 -1.09 -2.52
C LEU A 90 7.09 -2.05 -2.63
N VAL A 91 8.10 -1.80 -1.81
CA VAL A 91 9.23 -2.70 -1.56
C VAL A 91 9.11 -3.17 -0.11
N TYR A 92 8.83 -4.45 0.06
CA TYR A 92 8.64 -5.08 1.37
C TYR A 92 9.82 -6.00 1.65
N ARG A 93 10.49 -5.80 2.78
CA ARG A 93 11.59 -6.63 3.25
C ARG A 93 11.24 -7.31 4.56
N SER A 94 11.42 -8.62 4.62
CA SER A 94 11.20 -9.41 5.82
C SER A 94 12.25 -10.52 5.94
N GLY A 95 13.01 -10.50 7.03
CA GLY A 95 14.26 -11.26 7.12
C GLY A 95 15.20 -10.90 5.96
N ASP A 96 15.71 -11.91 5.25
CA ASP A 96 16.59 -11.75 4.08
C ASP A 96 15.82 -11.68 2.75
N ASN A 97 14.49 -11.65 2.79
CA ASN A 97 13.63 -11.71 1.62
C ASN A 97 13.10 -10.33 1.24
N GLU A 98 13.04 -10.05 -0.07
CA GLU A 98 12.47 -8.83 -0.65
C GLU A 98 11.33 -9.15 -1.62
N TRP A 99 10.21 -8.46 -1.47
CA TRP A 99 9.09 -8.45 -2.41
C TRP A 99 8.94 -7.07 -3.03
N ARG A 100 8.58 -7.03 -4.31
CA ARG A 100 8.19 -5.80 -5.00
C ARG A 100 6.84 -5.98 -5.67
N PHE A 101 5.92 -5.07 -5.47
CA PHE A 101 4.59 -5.15 -6.06
C PHE A 101 3.93 -3.78 -6.14
N ASN A 102 2.95 -3.63 -7.02
CA ASN A 102 2.04 -2.49 -6.98
C ASN A 102 0.75 -2.89 -6.27
N LEU A 103 0.16 -1.95 -5.55
CA LEU A 103 -1.12 -2.10 -4.89
C LEU A 103 -2.06 -0.98 -5.35
N LYS A 104 -3.23 -1.35 -5.87
CA LYS A 104 -4.27 -0.41 -6.30
C LYS A 104 -5.27 -0.18 -5.17
N GLY A 105 -5.53 1.06 -4.78
CA GLY A 105 -6.40 1.38 -3.63
C GLY A 105 -7.81 0.84 -3.81
N GLU A 106 -8.46 1.23 -4.91
CA GLU A 106 -9.84 0.88 -5.27
C GLU A 106 -10.25 -0.58 -5.03
N SER A 107 -9.34 -1.53 -5.30
CA SER A 107 -9.61 -2.97 -5.21
C SER A 107 -8.64 -3.76 -4.33
N LEU A 108 -7.60 -3.10 -3.79
CA LEU A 108 -6.44 -3.74 -3.15
C LEU A 108 -5.79 -4.85 -4.00
N ASN A 109 -5.93 -4.76 -5.32
CA ASN A 109 -5.32 -5.73 -6.23
C ASN A 109 -3.81 -5.52 -6.30
N PHE A 110 -3.09 -6.65 -6.25
CA PHE A 110 -1.68 -6.71 -6.55
C PHE A 110 -1.46 -6.70 -8.06
N SER A 111 -0.45 -5.98 -8.52
CA SER A 111 0.11 -6.15 -9.87
C SER A 111 1.63 -6.14 -9.84
N SER A 112 2.26 -6.75 -10.84
CA SER A 112 3.73 -6.83 -10.95
C SER A 112 4.42 -7.42 -9.71
N LEU A 113 3.78 -8.38 -9.02
CA LEU A 113 4.35 -9.03 -7.85
C LEU A 113 5.60 -9.84 -8.24
N LYS A 114 6.75 -9.38 -7.73
CA LYS A 114 8.02 -10.09 -7.70
C LYS A 114 8.23 -10.59 -6.28
N VAL A 115 8.31 -11.91 -6.15
CA VAL A 115 8.66 -12.59 -4.89
C VAL A 115 10.18 -12.86 -4.86
N PRO A 116 10.75 -13.19 -3.70
CA PRO A 116 12.16 -13.59 -3.57
C PRO A 116 12.57 -14.70 -4.55
N GLU A 117 13.86 -14.74 -4.87
CA GLU A 117 14.43 -15.83 -5.65
C GLU A 117 14.37 -17.13 -4.84
N THR A 118 13.90 -18.19 -5.50
CA THR A 118 13.81 -19.54 -4.93
C THR A 118 14.99 -20.38 -5.42
N GLY A 119 15.20 -21.55 -4.80
CA GLY A 119 16.18 -22.52 -5.25
C GLY A 119 15.94 -22.99 -6.70
N LYS A 120 16.99 -23.58 -7.31
CA LYS A 120 16.87 -24.19 -8.63
C LYS A 120 16.00 -25.44 -8.56
N VAL A 121 15.22 -25.67 -9.61
CA VAL A 121 14.42 -26.89 -9.79
C VAL A 121 15.15 -27.79 -10.78
N GLU A 122 15.73 -28.89 -10.29
CA GLU A 122 16.55 -29.80 -11.11
C GLU A 122 15.89 -31.17 -11.31
N THR A 123 15.06 -31.59 -10.35
CA THR A 123 14.35 -32.88 -10.35
C THR A 123 12.83 -32.69 -10.31
N GLN A 124 12.08 -33.77 -10.51
CA GLN A 124 10.62 -33.74 -10.41
C GLN A 124 10.13 -33.52 -8.97
N GLU A 125 10.88 -33.99 -7.98
CA GLU A 125 10.60 -33.78 -6.55
C GLU A 125 10.83 -32.31 -6.15
N ASP A 126 11.81 -31.64 -6.76
CA ASP A 126 12.05 -30.20 -6.56
C ASP A 126 10.88 -29.33 -7.07
N ILE A 127 10.10 -29.82 -8.04
CA ILE A 127 8.95 -29.09 -8.57
C ILE A 127 7.89 -28.91 -7.48
N GLU A 128 7.58 -29.96 -6.73
CA GLU A 128 6.58 -29.89 -5.66
C GLU A 128 7.03 -28.91 -4.57
N GLY A 129 8.29 -29.01 -4.15
CA GLY A 129 8.89 -28.10 -3.18
C GLY A 129 8.84 -26.64 -3.64
N ALA A 130 9.24 -26.36 -4.88
CA ALA A 130 9.22 -25.01 -5.45
C ALA A 130 7.82 -24.42 -5.57
N ILE A 131 6.80 -25.24 -5.88
CA ILE A 131 5.40 -24.78 -5.90
C ILE A 131 4.95 -24.41 -4.49
N ILE A 132 5.22 -25.24 -3.49
CA ILE A 132 4.86 -24.98 -2.09
C ILE A 132 5.53 -23.70 -1.60
N GLU A 133 6.83 -23.54 -1.86
CA GLU A 133 7.58 -22.33 -1.53
C GLU A 133 6.97 -21.09 -2.22
N LYS A 134 6.63 -21.20 -3.50
CA LYS A 134 6.01 -20.09 -4.25
C LYS A 134 4.67 -19.66 -3.66
N VAL A 135 3.83 -20.62 -3.28
CA VAL A 135 2.54 -20.35 -2.62
C VAL A 135 2.78 -19.62 -1.31
N PHE A 136 3.71 -20.11 -0.47
CA PHE A 136 4.07 -19.45 0.78
C PHE A 136 4.53 -18.00 0.59
N LEU A 137 5.41 -17.74 -0.40
CA LEU A 137 5.89 -16.39 -0.69
C LEU A 137 4.77 -15.44 -1.15
N CYS A 138 3.79 -15.94 -1.90
CA CYS A 138 2.60 -15.18 -2.29
C CYS A 138 1.65 -14.94 -1.12
N GLU A 139 1.41 -15.94 -0.28
CA GLU A 139 0.57 -15.81 0.91
C GLU A 139 1.15 -14.80 1.91
N LYS A 140 2.48 -14.76 2.08
CA LYS A 140 3.15 -13.83 3.00
C LYS A 140 2.82 -12.37 2.66
N VAL A 141 2.92 -11.97 1.39
CA VAL A 141 2.60 -10.59 0.98
C VAL A 141 1.10 -10.27 1.05
N ILE A 142 0.23 -11.25 0.76
CA ILE A 142 -1.23 -11.08 0.89
C ILE A 142 -1.60 -10.87 2.36
N ASN A 143 -1.04 -11.68 3.25
CA ASN A 143 -1.26 -11.58 4.70
C ASN A 143 -0.77 -10.25 5.26
N LEU A 144 0.39 -9.74 4.80
CA LEU A 144 0.87 -8.40 5.16
C LEU A 144 -0.18 -7.33 4.84
N ILE A 145 -0.67 -7.26 3.60
CA ILE A 145 -1.64 -6.24 3.20
C ILE A 145 -2.98 -6.40 3.94
N ASN A 146 -3.46 -7.64 4.13
CA ASN A 146 -4.67 -7.90 4.91
C ASN A 146 -4.54 -7.40 6.35
N ASN A 147 -3.41 -7.66 7.01
CA ASN A 147 -3.17 -7.23 8.38
C ASN A 147 -3.01 -5.70 8.49
N LEU A 148 -2.32 -5.07 7.53
CA LEU A 148 -2.21 -3.61 7.41
C LEU A 148 -3.58 -2.96 7.24
N PHE A 149 -4.39 -3.49 6.33
CA PHE A 149 -5.72 -2.97 6.05
C PHE A 149 -6.65 -3.16 7.25
N HIS A 150 -6.61 -4.31 7.91
CA HIS A 150 -7.37 -4.55 9.14
C HIS A 150 -7.01 -3.57 10.26
N TYR A 151 -5.71 -3.33 10.46
CA TYR A 151 -5.22 -2.33 11.41
C TYR A 151 -5.73 -0.93 11.06
N PHE A 152 -5.62 -0.55 9.79
CA PHE A 152 -6.10 0.73 9.28
C PHE A 152 -7.60 0.89 9.51
N ILE A 153 -8.44 -0.09 9.17
CA ILE A 153 -9.89 0.00 9.34
C ILE A 153 -10.26 0.20 10.81
N LYS A 154 -9.62 -0.52 11.73
CA LYS A 154 -9.82 -0.31 13.18
C LYS A 154 -9.46 1.12 13.60
N LEU A 155 -8.35 1.66 13.11
CA LEU A 155 -7.97 3.05 13.36
C LEU A 155 -8.99 4.01 12.74
N ARG A 156 -9.39 3.78 11.50
CA ARG A 156 -10.23 4.64 10.66
C ARG A 156 -11.64 4.84 11.21
N VAL A 157 -12.20 3.83 11.88
CA VAL A 157 -13.52 3.89 12.53
C VAL A 157 -13.43 4.35 13.99
N SER A 158 -12.24 4.48 14.55
CA SER A 158 -12.04 4.95 15.93
C SER A 158 -12.07 6.47 16.02
N ASN A 159 -12.30 6.98 17.23
CA ASN A 159 -12.23 8.42 17.52
C ASN A 159 -10.81 9.00 17.31
N ASP A 160 -9.76 8.16 17.36
CA ASP A 160 -8.38 8.58 17.14
C ASP A 160 -8.11 8.96 15.67
N TRP A 161 -8.95 8.52 14.73
CA TRP A 161 -8.84 8.93 13.33
C TRP A 161 -8.98 10.44 13.18
N SER A 162 -10.11 10.99 13.64
CA SER A 162 -10.40 12.42 13.53
C SER A 162 -9.63 13.25 14.55
N ALA A 163 -9.41 12.73 15.77
CA ALA A 163 -8.76 13.47 16.83
C ALA A 163 -7.23 13.58 16.68
N LYS A 164 -6.57 12.56 16.09
CA LYS A 164 -5.10 12.48 16.05
C LYS A 164 -4.55 12.25 14.65
N THR A 165 -5.05 11.22 13.95
CA THR A 165 -4.45 10.75 12.69
C THR A 165 -4.60 11.75 11.55
N VAL A 166 -5.81 12.24 11.29
CA VAL A 166 -6.08 13.23 10.24
C VAL A 166 -5.33 14.55 10.50
N PRO A 167 -5.35 15.14 11.71
CA PRO A 167 -4.53 16.31 12.01
C PRO A 167 -3.03 16.10 11.75
N ALA A 168 -2.48 14.95 12.14
CA ALA A 168 -1.08 14.64 11.93
C ALA A 168 -0.73 14.49 10.44
N MET A 169 -1.57 13.78 9.67
CA MET A 169 -1.43 13.67 8.21
C MET A 169 -1.50 15.04 7.53
N ARG A 170 -2.42 15.92 7.95
CA ARG A 170 -2.52 17.30 7.42
C ARG A 170 -1.27 18.13 7.71
N LYS A 171 -0.67 17.97 8.89
CA LYS A 171 0.58 18.65 9.25
C LYS A 171 1.75 18.12 8.41
N TRP A 172 1.80 16.80 8.18
CA TRP A 172 2.83 16.18 7.34
C TRP A 172 2.77 16.68 5.89
N ILE A 173 1.58 16.73 5.28
CA ILE A 173 1.47 17.21 3.90
C ILE A 173 1.76 18.70 3.77
N THR A 174 1.56 19.53 4.79
CA THR A 174 1.85 20.98 4.78
C THR A 174 2.90 21.32 5.84
N PRO A 175 4.19 20.98 5.62
CA PRO A 175 5.26 21.42 6.50
C PRO A 175 5.31 22.95 6.45
N SER A 176 5.36 23.57 7.63
CA SER A 176 5.44 25.03 7.79
C SER A 176 6.73 25.62 7.24
#